data_AF-A0A3A8QZU5-F1
#
_entry.id   AF-A0A3A8QZU5-F1
#
_cell.length_a   1.000
_cell.length_b   1.000
_cell.length_c   1.000
_cell.angle_alpha   90.00
_cell.angle_beta   90.00
_cell.angle_gamma   90.00
#
_symmetry.space_group_name_H-M   'P 1'
#
loop_
_entity.id
_entity.type
_entity.pdbx_description
1 polymer ?
#
loop_
_entity_poly.entity_id
_entity_poly.type
_entity_poly.pdbx_seq_one_letter_code
_entity_poly.pdbx_strand_id
1 'polypeptide(L)'
;MQCPECGESAADVRLMYCENCGAKMPARQVPPPRASSVRGQQRPSRPASEPAYASEILDEEEDARPARASGARQPPPDAYEDEVPYDGPRWLKDVPGHSQSVVGVGLIVFSLVLSILPFFPSVGVLGTLLTLVGSVALVARELRRDGNAPGWVDSVPLVLMRPEVPAAFTLLLVALSVRLLSGFNLLIPLWAAGTVLIAVEQYRLVIAEPDGVARDFDLRSLLRFPRVLALAGVGVCVVALFLPWGKVTADGSPLPDNAPVPGGVRGAPPELRVLPTTRPSDDSLYSLGGGVASRSGWDLPLSDLPLLVLLSVLVLAALRPDVERPALLRWVPVGAVSVSLLWALAGVKLAVGPFAFLLGLGAVGFFAVRHALGRDEPEGLLPPEDDPYDPDQDLETEQDPAYRG
;
A
#
# COMPACT_ATOMS: atom_id res chain seq x y z
N MET A 1 -12.90 46.78 18.45
CA MET A 1 -12.44 48.18 18.30
C MET A 1 -12.55 48.53 16.82
N GLN A 2 -12.99 49.74 16.47
CA GLN A 2 -13.05 50.18 15.06
C GLN A 2 -11.73 50.85 14.68
N CYS A 3 -11.21 50.53 13.51
CA CYS A 3 -10.01 51.15 12.97
C CYS A 3 -10.31 52.63 12.67
N PRO A 4 -9.51 53.60 13.16
CA PRO A 4 -9.75 55.01 12.91
C PRO A 4 -9.54 55.43 11.45
N GLU A 5 -8.79 54.64 10.67
CA GLU A 5 -8.45 54.95 9.28
C GLU A 5 -9.50 54.40 8.29
N CYS A 6 -9.95 53.16 8.47
CA CYS A 6 -10.88 52.52 7.53
C CYS A 6 -12.28 52.23 8.09
N GLY A 7 -12.52 52.46 9.39
CA GLY A 7 -13.83 52.22 10.02
C GLY A 7 -14.18 50.76 10.27
N GLU A 8 -13.38 49.82 9.77
CA GLU A 8 -13.62 48.38 9.92
C GLU A 8 -13.50 47.94 11.39
N SER A 9 -14.42 47.09 11.84
CA SER A 9 -14.37 46.48 13.17
C SER A 9 -13.42 45.29 13.17
N ALA A 10 -12.35 45.34 13.97
CA ALA A 10 -11.48 44.17 14.13
C ALA A 10 -12.23 43.00 14.77
N ALA A 11 -12.12 41.83 14.13
CA ALA A 11 -12.67 40.56 14.60
C ALA A 11 -11.97 40.05 15.87
N ASP A 12 -10.68 40.38 16.06
CA ASP A 12 -9.92 40.04 17.26
C ASP A 12 -9.32 41.29 17.92
N VAL A 13 -9.51 41.40 19.24
CA VAL A 13 -9.14 42.56 20.07
C VAL A 13 -7.64 42.58 20.40
N ARG A 14 -6.91 41.51 20.07
CA ARG A 14 -5.46 41.38 20.37
C ARG A 14 -4.55 41.85 19.24
N LEU A 15 -5.09 42.19 18.07
CA LEU A 15 -4.31 42.58 16.90
C LEU A 15 -3.78 44.02 17.05
N MET A 16 -2.46 44.18 16.89
CA MET A 16 -1.77 45.47 16.96
C MET A 16 -1.94 46.31 15.68
N TYR A 17 -2.40 45.69 14.58
CA TYR A 17 -2.58 46.29 13.28
C TYR A 17 -3.93 45.86 12.68
N CYS A 18 -4.57 46.75 11.92
CA CYS A 18 -5.79 46.42 11.18
C CYS A 18 -5.48 45.48 10.03
N GLU A 19 -6.21 44.38 9.91
CA GLU A 19 -5.98 43.37 8.85
C GLU A 19 -6.31 43.90 7.44
N ASN A 20 -7.22 44.88 7.33
CA ASN A 20 -7.66 45.39 6.04
C ASN A 20 -6.73 46.49 5.49
N CYS A 21 -6.29 47.43 6.33
CA CYS A 21 -5.48 48.58 5.88
C CYS A 21 -4.06 48.62 6.46
N GLY A 22 -3.68 47.71 7.36
CA GLY A 22 -2.36 47.68 7.99
C GLY A 22 -2.10 48.80 9.01
N ALA A 23 -3.06 49.69 9.26
CA ALA A 23 -2.89 50.79 10.20
C ALA A 23 -2.76 50.28 11.65
N LYS A 24 -1.88 50.94 12.42
CA LYS A 24 -1.63 50.58 13.83
C LYS A 24 -2.85 50.90 14.69
N MET A 25 -3.36 49.90 15.39
CA MET A 25 -4.50 50.07 16.29
C MET A 25 -4.08 50.85 17.55
N PRO A 26 -4.96 51.70 18.12
CA PRO A 26 -4.66 52.42 19.36
C PRO A 26 -4.43 51.42 20.50
N ALA A 27 -3.27 51.49 21.14
CA ALA A 27 -2.90 50.60 22.24
C ALA A 27 -3.88 50.81 23.42
N ARG A 28 -4.47 49.70 23.89
CA ARG A 28 -5.34 49.72 25.07
C ARG A 28 -4.54 50.21 26.28
N GLN A 29 -5.00 51.28 26.92
CA GLN A 29 -4.52 51.67 28.24
C GLN A 29 -4.93 50.58 29.23
N VAL A 30 -3.94 49.81 29.71
CA VAL A 30 -4.13 48.85 30.81
C VAL A 30 -4.18 49.65 32.11
N PRO A 31 -5.25 49.57 32.92
CA PRO A 31 -5.26 50.21 34.23
C PRO A 31 -4.23 49.54 35.15
N PRO A 32 -3.54 50.30 36.04
CA PRO A 32 -2.47 49.77 36.87
C PRO A 32 -3.00 48.76 37.90
N PRO A 33 -2.23 47.70 38.23
CA PRO A 33 -2.60 46.74 39.26
C PRO A 33 -2.55 47.36 40.65
N ARG A 34 -3.63 47.24 41.43
CA ARG A 34 -3.66 47.57 42.85
C ARG A 34 -2.77 46.59 43.63
N ALA A 35 -1.84 47.15 44.39
CA ALA A 35 -1.00 46.44 45.34
C ALA A 35 -1.82 46.02 46.59
N SER A 36 -1.69 44.76 47.01
CA SER A 36 -2.03 44.31 48.37
C SER A 36 -1.17 43.10 48.71
N SER A 37 -0.06 43.34 49.39
CA SER A 37 0.79 42.34 50.02
C SER A 37 0.56 42.34 51.54
N VAL A 38 0.44 41.13 52.12
CA VAL A 38 1.16 40.65 53.33
C VAL A 38 0.79 41.37 54.66
N ARG A 39 0.39 40.77 55.80
CA ARG A 39 0.84 39.61 56.59
C ARG A 39 -0.08 39.54 57.85
N GLY A 40 -0.21 38.39 58.51
CA GLY A 40 -0.65 38.38 59.92
C GLY A 40 -1.11 37.04 60.47
N GLN A 41 -0.17 36.33 61.08
CA GLN A 41 -0.30 35.25 62.07
C GLN A 41 -1.67 35.07 62.76
N GLN A 42 -2.14 33.82 62.86
CA GLN A 42 -2.40 33.16 64.15
C GLN A 42 -2.76 31.68 63.98
N ARG A 43 -1.93 30.83 64.60
CA ARG A 43 -2.22 29.44 64.94
C ARG A 43 -3.27 29.44 66.07
N PRO A 44 -4.15 28.43 66.13
CA PRO A 44 -4.00 27.53 67.27
C PRO A 44 -4.11 26.05 66.88
N SER A 45 -3.26 25.27 67.53
CA SER A 45 -3.16 23.82 67.55
C SER A 45 -4.25 23.18 68.43
N ARG A 46 -4.94 22.14 67.94
CA ARG A 46 -5.39 20.96 68.72
C ARG A 46 -5.96 19.85 67.81
N PRO A 47 -6.21 18.61 68.29
CA PRO A 47 -5.28 17.48 68.16
C PRO A 47 -5.86 16.30 67.34
N ALA A 48 -5.08 15.23 67.30
CA ALA A 48 -5.24 13.99 66.55
C ALA A 48 -6.54 13.19 66.75
N SER A 49 -6.72 12.26 65.80
CA SER A 49 -7.56 11.05 65.75
C SER A 49 -8.97 11.20 65.16
N GLU A 50 -9.05 11.06 63.83
CA GLU A 50 -10.25 10.54 63.16
C GLU A 50 -9.79 9.61 62.02
N PRO A 51 -10.23 8.34 61.98
CA PRO A 51 -9.70 7.33 61.06
C PRO A 51 -10.20 7.54 59.62
N ALA A 52 -9.31 7.26 58.67
CA ALA A 52 -9.49 7.39 57.22
C ALA A 52 -10.46 6.37 56.59
N TYR A 53 -11.65 6.19 57.20
CA TYR A 53 -12.71 5.29 56.69
C TYR A 53 -14.05 6.01 56.48
N ALA A 54 -14.11 7.33 56.70
CA ALA A 54 -15.33 8.14 56.56
C ALA A 54 -15.40 8.95 55.25
N SER A 55 -14.35 8.96 54.44
CA SER A 55 -14.35 9.63 53.12
C SER A 55 -14.77 8.72 51.97
N GLU A 56 -14.70 7.38 52.12
CA GLU A 56 -15.15 6.44 51.08
C GLU A 56 -16.67 6.21 51.07
N ILE A 57 -17.39 6.53 52.15
CA ILE A 57 -18.84 6.31 52.27
C ILE A 57 -19.66 7.48 51.68
N LEU A 58 -19.08 8.69 51.59
CA LEU A 58 -19.78 9.86 51.04
C LEU A 58 -19.70 9.94 49.51
N ASP A 59 -18.69 9.32 48.89
CA ASP A 59 -18.54 9.29 47.43
C ASP A 59 -19.40 8.19 46.77
N GLU A 60 -19.83 7.14 47.50
CA GLU A 60 -20.75 6.10 46.99
C GLU A 60 -22.25 6.48 47.10
N GLU A 61 -22.61 7.50 47.89
CA GLU A 61 -24.01 7.93 48.08
C GLU A 61 -24.48 8.99 47.06
N GLU A 62 -23.56 9.56 46.27
CA GLU A 62 -23.89 10.56 45.24
C GLU A 62 -24.31 9.91 43.89
N ASP A 63 -23.97 8.63 43.68
CA ASP A 63 -24.34 7.84 42.48
C ASP A 63 -25.73 7.17 42.55
N ALA A 64 -26.46 7.32 43.65
CA ALA A 64 -27.72 6.59 43.91
C ALA A 64 -29.00 7.44 43.93
N ARG A 65 -29.05 8.59 43.24
CA ARG A 65 -30.30 9.39 43.13
C ARG A 65 -31.01 9.21 41.78
N PRO A 66 -32.15 8.51 41.72
CA PRO A 66 -32.97 8.44 40.53
C PRO A 66 -33.73 9.76 40.31
N ALA A 67 -33.83 10.11 39.02
CA ALA A 67 -34.49 11.29 38.48
C ALA A 67 -35.87 11.60 39.10
N ARG A 68 -36.08 12.87 39.44
CA ARG A 68 -37.41 13.43 39.66
C ARG A 68 -37.59 14.73 38.88
N ALA A 69 -38.70 14.76 38.16
CA ALA A 69 -38.98 15.60 37.00
C ALA A 69 -39.35 17.05 37.31
N SER A 70 -39.35 17.83 36.20
CA SER A 70 -40.18 19.00 35.88
C SER A 70 -39.70 20.39 36.33
N GLY A 71 -39.03 21.05 35.40
CA GLY A 71 -38.95 22.51 35.31
C GLY A 71 -38.80 22.89 33.84
N ALA A 72 -39.89 23.32 33.22
CA ALA A 72 -39.94 23.72 31.82
C ALA A 72 -38.87 24.78 31.51
N ARG A 73 -37.93 24.43 30.62
CA ARG A 73 -37.01 25.38 29.99
C ARG A 73 -37.13 25.19 28.48
N GLN A 74 -37.37 26.31 27.80
CA GLN A 74 -37.52 26.43 26.35
C GLN A 74 -36.48 25.61 25.59
N PRO A 75 -36.83 25.04 24.42
CA PRO A 75 -35.87 24.35 23.58
C PRO A 75 -34.81 25.36 23.10
N PRO A 76 -33.51 25.19 23.40
CA PRO A 76 -32.49 25.88 22.65
C PRO A 76 -32.51 25.34 21.20
N PRO A 77 -32.38 26.23 20.20
CA PRO A 77 -32.17 25.80 18.83
C PRO A 77 -30.80 25.12 18.77
N ASP A 78 -30.72 24.06 17.99
CA ASP A 78 -29.50 23.31 17.72
C ASP A 78 -29.03 22.50 18.94
N ALA A 79 -29.71 21.36 19.13
CA ALA A 79 -28.98 20.15 19.47
C ALA A 79 -27.97 19.92 18.34
N TYR A 80 -26.81 20.56 18.44
CA TYR A 80 -25.60 19.96 17.91
C TYR A 80 -25.54 18.64 18.66
N GLU A 81 -25.83 17.54 17.95
CA GLU A 81 -25.38 16.23 18.36
C GLU A 81 -23.95 16.45 18.88
N ASP A 82 -23.66 15.98 20.08
CA ASP A 82 -22.29 15.82 20.56
C ASP A 82 -21.64 14.76 19.64
N GLU A 83 -21.45 15.12 18.36
CA GLU A 83 -20.59 14.44 17.42
C GLU A 83 -19.24 14.43 18.09
N VAL A 84 -18.82 13.23 18.51
CA VAL A 84 -17.51 13.00 19.10
C VAL A 84 -16.50 13.78 18.25
N PRO A 85 -15.82 14.79 18.81
CA PRO A 85 -14.99 15.69 18.03
C PRO A 85 -14.00 14.88 17.20
N TYR A 86 -14.08 15.00 15.88
CA TYR A 86 -13.18 14.31 14.97
C TYR A 86 -11.74 14.76 15.27
N ASP A 87 -10.94 13.86 15.84
CA ASP A 87 -9.56 14.10 16.26
C ASP A 87 -8.53 14.01 15.10
N GLY A 88 -9.00 13.72 13.89
CA GLY A 88 -8.12 13.57 12.73
C GLY A 88 -7.79 14.90 12.02
N PRO A 89 -7.00 14.82 10.93
CA PRO A 89 -6.63 15.99 10.12
C PRO A 89 -7.86 16.73 9.60
N ARG A 90 -7.95 18.05 9.83
CA ARG A 90 -9.14 18.86 9.48
C ARG A 90 -9.62 18.71 8.03
N TRP A 91 -8.71 18.43 7.09
CA TRP A 91 -9.04 18.25 5.67
C TRP A 91 -9.77 16.94 5.35
N LEU A 92 -9.77 15.97 6.27
CA LEU A 92 -10.51 14.71 6.15
C LEU A 92 -11.92 14.77 6.75
N LYS A 93 -12.28 15.88 7.42
CA LYS A 93 -13.58 16.01 8.08
C LYS A 93 -14.74 15.83 7.10
N ASP A 94 -14.59 16.38 5.90
CA ASP A 94 -15.65 16.33 4.88
C ASP A 94 -15.56 15.09 3.97
N VAL A 95 -14.54 14.25 4.16
CA VAL A 95 -14.31 13.06 3.34
C VAL A 95 -15.18 11.91 3.89
N PRO A 96 -15.91 11.17 3.03
CA PRO A 96 -16.67 10.02 3.47
C PRO A 96 -15.76 8.97 4.11
N GLY A 97 -16.09 8.61 5.34
CA GLY A 97 -15.29 7.70 6.17
C GLY A 97 -13.99 8.29 6.72
N HIS A 98 -13.82 9.61 6.66
CA HIS A 98 -12.67 10.34 7.21
C HIS A 98 -11.28 9.74 6.86
N SER A 99 -11.19 9.00 5.75
CA SER A 99 -10.06 8.12 5.44
C SER A 99 -9.29 8.62 4.22
N GLN A 100 -7.96 8.54 4.33
CA GLN A 100 -7.03 8.96 3.28
C GLN A 100 -7.11 8.06 2.05
N SER A 101 -7.47 6.80 2.24
CA SER A 101 -7.62 5.79 1.21
C SER A 101 -8.82 6.05 0.33
N VAL A 102 -9.93 6.58 0.85
CA VAL A 102 -11.07 6.98 0.03
C VAL A 102 -10.69 8.15 -0.88
N VAL A 103 -9.91 9.11 -0.38
CA VAL A 103 -9.33 10.19 -1.22
C VAL A 103 -8.37 9.61 -2.26
N GLY A 104 -7.49 8.70 -1.86
CA GLY A 104 -6.55 8.04 -2.76
C GLY A 104 -7.25 7.23 -3.86
N VAL A 105 -8.34 6.55 -3.54
CA VAL A 105 -9.21 5.86 -4.51
C VAL A 105 -9.84 6.87 -5.46
N GLY A 106 -10.33 8.00 -4.96
CA GLY A 106 -10.84 9.10 -5.79
C GLY A 106 -9.82 9.57 -6.83
N LEU A 107 -8.56 9.75 -6.43
CA LEU A 107 -7.47 10.13 -7.35
C LEU A 107 -7.18 9.05 -8.40
N ILE A 108 -7.21 7.77 -8.01
CA ILE A 108 -6.98 6.65 -8.94
C ILE A 108 -8.15 6.51 -9.91
N VAL A 109 -9.40 6.60 -9.45
CA VAL A 109 -10.59 6.56 -10.32
C VAL A 109 -10.57 7.73 -11.30
N PHE A 110 -10.24 8.94 -10.82
CA PHE A 110 -10.07 10.10 -11.69
C PHE A 110 -8.96 9.88 -12.73
N SER A 111 -7.84 9.28 -12.34
CA SER A 111 -6.76 8.89 -13.25
C SER A 111 -7.21 7.86 -14.30
N LEU A 112 -8.03 6.88 -13.90
CA LEU A 112 -8.60 5.89 -14.81
C LEU A 112 -9.53 6.53 -15.84
N VAL A 113 -10.35 7.51 -15.43
CA VAL A 113 -11.21 8.27 -16.35
C VAL A 113 -10.38 9.06 -17.35
N LEU A 114 -9.30 9.72 -16.91
CA LEU A 114 -8.37 10.40 -17.81
C LEU A 114 -7.69 9.43 -18.79
N SER A 115 -7.42 8.19 -18.36
CA SER A 115 -6.81 7.14 -19.19
C SER A 115 -7.70 6.67 -20.35
N ILE A 116 -8.97 7.07 -20.40
CA ILE A 116 -9.87 6.82 -21.55
C ILE A 116 -9.44 7.66 -22.77
N LEU A 117 -8.82 8.82 -22.53
CA LEU A 117 -8.35 9.67 -23.61
C LEU A 117 -7.08 9.06 -24.24
N PRO A 118 -6.94 9.09 -25.58
CA PRO A 118 -5.87 8.39 -26.30
C PRO A 118 -4.45 8.93 -26.02
N PHE A 119 -4.33 10.06 -25.33
CA PHE A 119 -3.06 10.69 -24.98
C PHE A 119 -2.41 10.11 -23.72
N PHE A 120 -3.17 9.33 -22.95
CA PHE A 120 -2.76 8.87 -21.65
C PHE A 120 -2.45 7.36 -21.67
N PRO A 121 -1.34 6.92 -21.04
CA PRO A 121 -1.06 5.51 -20.88
C PRO A 121 -2.17 4.85 -20.04
N SER A 122 -2.68 3.72 -20.53
CA SER A 122 -3.67 2.92 -19.80
C SER A 122 -3.00 1.76 -19.08
N VAL A 123 -3.57 1.37 -17.96
CA VAL A 123 -3.08 0.25 -17.14
C VAL A 123 -3.54 -1.11 -17.69
N GLY A 124 -4.01 -1.15 -18.94
CA GLY A 124 -4.62 -2.32 -19.56
C GLY A 124 -5.98 -2.72 -18.96
N VAL A 125 -6.75 -3.53 -19.68
CA VAL A 125 -8.11 -3.94 -19.29
C VAL A 125 -8.12 -4.73 -17.98
N LEU A 126 -7.13 -5.60 -17.78
CA LEU A 126 -7.04 -6.40 -16.57
C LEU A 126 -6.69 -5.51 -15.36
N GLY A 127 -5.72 -4.60 -15.51
CA GLY A 127 -5.35 -3.65 -14.46
C GLY A 127 -6.51 -2.74 -14.09
N THR A 128 -7.26 -2.21 -15.06
CA THR A 128 -8.44 -1.35 -14.78
C THR A 128 -9.57 -2.11 -14.09
N LEU A 129 -9.83 -3.37 -14.46
CA LEU A 129 -10.86 -4.16 -13.80
C LEU A 129 -10.48 -4.49 -12.35
N LEU A 130 -9.23 -4.90 -12.11
CA LEU A 130 -8.74 -5.19 -10.77
C LEU A 130 -8.71 -3.93 -9.89
N THR A 131 -8.32 -2.78 -10.45
CA THR A 131 -8.32 -1.52 -9.71
C THR A 131 -9.73 -1.11 -9.31
N LEU A 132 -10.71 -1.20 -10.22
CA LEU A 132 -12.11 -0.87 -9.92
C LEU A 132 -12.70 -1.79 -8.84
N VAL A 133 -12.53 -3.11 -8.98
CA VAL A 133 -13.05 -4.08 -7.99
C VAL A 133 -12.41 -3.85 -6.62
N GLY A 134 -11.09 -3.66 -6.57
CA GLY A 134 -10.38 -3.41 -5.33
C GLY A 134 -10.71 -2.04 -4.71
N SER A 135 -10.90 -1.00 -5.53
CA SER A 135 -11.36 0.31 -5.08
C SER A 135 -12.75 0.25 -4.44
N VAL A 136 -13.70 -0.46 -5.05
CA VAL A 136 -15.04 -0.66 -4.49
C VAL A 136 -14.97 -1.41 -3.16
N ALA A 137 -14.20 -2.49 -3.10
CA ALA A 137 -14.01 -3.26 -1.87
C ALA A 137 -13.37 -2.42 -0.75
N LEU A 138 -12.35 -1.61 -1.08
CA LEU A 138 -11.65 -0.76 -0.12
C LEU A 138 -12.58 0.35 0.42
N VAL A 139 -13.29 1.06 -0.46
CA VAL A 139 -14.23 2.11 -0.04
C VAL A 139 -15.35 1.53 0.81
N ALA A 140 -15.89 0.38 0.42
CA ALA A 140 -16.93 -0.29 1.20
C ALA A 140 -16.43 -0.70 2.59
N ARG A 141 -15.17 -1.14 2.71
CA ARG A 141 -14.54 -1.46 4.00
C ARG A 141 -14.45 -0.24 4.90
N GLU A 142 -13.93 0.87 4.39
CA GLU A 142 -13.77 2.11 5.19
C GLU A 142 -15.15 2.63 5.62
N LEU A 143 -16.12 2.70 4.71
CA LEU A 143 -17.50 3.11 5.04
C LEU A 143 -18.18 2.23 6.11
N ARG A 144 -17.92 0.91 6.12
CA ARG A 144 -18.40 0.04 7.22
C ARG A 144 -17.68 0.31 8.53
N ARG A 145 -16.37 0.58 8.48
CA ARG A 145 -15.55 0.82 9.68
C ARG A 145 -16.04 2.04 10.45
N ASP A 146 -16.48 3.08 9.73
CA ASP A 146 -16.99 4.32 10.33
C ASP A 146 -18.49 4.28 10.66
N GLY A 147 -19.15 3.13 10.48
CA GLY A 147 -20.59 2.98 10.73
C GLY A 147 -21.49 3.69 9.71
N ASN A 148 -20.92 4.38 8.71
CA ASN A 148 -21.65 5.06 7.65
C ASN A 148 -21.76 4.17 6.40
N ALA A 149 -22.44 3.03 6.53
CA ALA A 149 -22.61 2.03 5.48
C ALA A 149 -23.90 2.26 4.68
N PRO A 150 -23.85 2.91 3.49
CA PRO A 150 -25.01 2.96 2.59
C PRO A 150 -25.36 1.56 2.08
N GLY A 151 -26.63 1.28 1.74
CA GLY A 151 -27.10 -0.09 1.48
C GLY A 151 -26.40 -0.88 0.36
N TRP A 152 -25.66 -0.23 -0.55
CA TRP A 152 -24.82 -0.96 -1.53
C TRP A 152 -23.60 -1.62 -0.87
N VAL A 153 -23.11 -1.05 0.22
CA VAL A 153 -21.98 -1.57 0.99
C VAL A 153 -22.31 -2.94 1.53
N ASP A 154 -23.55 -3.19 1.95
CA ASP A 154 -24.02 -4.52 2.43
C ASP A 154 -23.97 -5.61 1.35
N SER A 155 -24.00 -5.22 0.07
CA SER A 155 -23.88 -6.16 -1.04
C SER A 155 -22.45 -6.69 -1.24
N VAL A 156 -21.45 -6.04 -0.63
CA VAL A 156 -20.04 -6.46 -0.75
C VAL A 156 -19.77 -7.69 0.15
N PRO A 157 -19.27 -8.80 -0.42
CA PRO A 157 -18.98 -10.01 0.33
C PRO A 157 -18.01 -9.77 1.50
N LEU A 158 -18.31 -10.35 2.66
CA LEU A 158 -17.45 -10.26 3.86
C LEU A 158 -16.03 -10.81 3.62
N VAL A 159 -15.87 -11.71 2.64
CA VAL A 159 -14.55 -12.24 2.25
C VAL A 159 -13.64 -11.13 1.72
N LEU A 160 -14.19 -10.12 1.04
CA LEU A 160 -13.42 -8.98 0.54
C LEU A 160 -13.05 -7.97 1.64
N MET A 161 -13.64 -8.10 2.83
CA MET A 161 -13.38 -7.22 3.96
C MET A 161 -12.22 -7.70 4.84
N ARG A 162 -11.72 -8.92 4.63
CA ARG A 162 -10.59 -9.45 5.40
C ARG A 162 -9.33 -8.61 5.21
N PRO A 163 -8.44 -8.49 6.20
CA PRO A 163 -7.25 -7.63 6.14
C PRO A 163 -6.28 -7.99 5.00
N GLU A 164 -6.27 -9.23 4.52
CA GLU A 164 -5.36 -9.63 3.44
C GLU A 164 -5.74 -8.98 2.10
N VAL A 165 -7.03 -8.67 1.90
CA VAL A 165 -7.55 -8.11 0.64
C VAL A 165 -7.08 -6.67 0.39
N PRO A 166 -7.25 -5.70 1.32
CA PRO A 166 -6.72 -4.36 1.11
C PRO A 166 -5.18 -4.35 1.09
N ALA A 167 -4.51 -5.25 1.82
CA ALA A 167 -3.06 -5.39 1.72
C ALA A 167 -2.64 -5.86 0.30
N ALA A 168 -3.32 -6.87 -0.25
CA ALA A 168 -3.08 -7.30 -1.63
C ALA A 168 -3.42 -6.21 -2.66
N PHE A 169 -4.49 -5.45 -2.41
CA PHE A 169 -4.88 -4.32 -3.26
C PHE A 169 -3.83 -3.20 -3.24
N THR A 170 -3.27 -2.85 -2.08
CA THR A 170 -2.21 -1.83 -2.02
C THR A 170 -0.96 -2.27 -2.79
N LEU A 171 -0.56 -3.54 -2.66
CA LEU A 171 0.55 -4.11 -3.42
C LEU A 171 0.28 -4.09 -4.93
N LEU A 172 -0.95 -4.42 -5.34
CA LEU A 172 -1.39 -4.29 -6.74
C LEU A 172 -1.23 -2.85 -7.24
N LEU A 173 -1.71 -1.85 -6.49
CA LEU A 173 -1.60 -0.44 -6.88
C LEU A 173 -0.15 0.03 -7.00
N VAL A 174 0.72 -0.41 -6.10
CA VAL A 174 2.17 -0.15 -6.17
C VAL A 174 2.75 -0.77 -7.44
N ALA A 175 2.42 -2.02 -7.75
CA ALA A 175 2.88 -2.70 -8.95
C ALA A 175 2.43 -1.99 -10.24
N LEU A 176 1.16 -1.56 -10.29
CA LEU A 176 0.61 -0.82 -11.42
C LEU A 176 1.22 0.59 -11.55
N SER A 177 1.55 1.23 -10.42
CA SER A 177 2.25 2.51 -10.42
C SER A 177 3.66 2.40 -11.00
N VAL A 178 4.37 1.30 -10.72
CA VAL A 178 5.68 1.03 -11.33
C VAL A 178 5.58 0.91 -12.85
N ARG A 179 4.53 0.26 -13.37
CA ARG A 179 4.29 0.17 -14.82
C ARG A 179 4.17 1.55 -15.47
N LEU A 180 3.50 2.49 -14.81
CA LEU A 180 3.27 3.83 -15.33
C LEU A 180 4.54 4.69 -15.40
N LEU A 181 5.66 4.26 -14.81
CA LEU A 181 6.96 4.96 -14.88
C LEU A 181 7.58 4.94 -16.28
N SER A 182 7.04 4.16 -17.23
CA SER A 182 7.62 4.01 -18.57
C SER A 182 7.53 5.25 -19.46
N GLY A 183 6.84 6.33 -19.05
CA GLY A 183 6.79 7.57 -19.83
C GLY A 183 6.44 8.80 -18.99
N PHE A 184 7.03 9.96 -19.30
CA PHE A 184 6.77 11.19 -18.56
C PHE A 184 5.33 11.68 -18.82
N ASN A 185 4.43 11.49 -17.85
CA ASN A 185 3.02 11.87 -17.97
C ASN A 185 2.47 12.46 -16.66
N LEU A 186 1.57 13.44 -16.76
CA LEU A 186 0.79 14.01 -15.66
C LEU A 186 -0.01 12.96 -14.86
N LEU A 187 -0.29 11.79 -15.44
CA LEU A 187 -0.91 10.68 -14.72
C LEU A 187 -0.01 10.05 -13.66
N ILE A 188 1.31 10.05 -13.84
CA ILE A 188 2.24 9.46 -12.86
C ILE A 188 2.07 10.09 -11.47
N PRO A 189 2.19 11.42 -11.29
CA PRO A 189 2.08 12.00 -9.96
C PRO A 189 0.70 11.78 -9.36
N LEU A 190 -0.37 11.71 -10.16
CA LEU A 190 -1.72 11.48 -9.68
C LEU A 190 -1.91 10.03 -9.18
N TRP A 191 -1.45 9.05 -9.95
CA TRP A 191 -1.42 7.63 -9.56
C TRP A 191 -0.53 7.40 -8.35
N ALA A 192 0.66 7.98 -8.34
CA ALA A 192 1.61 7.86 -7.24
C ALA A 192 1.04 8.47 -5.95
N ALA A 193 0.44 9.67 -6.03
CA ALA A 193 -0.21 10.30 -4.88
C ALA A 193 -1.36 9.45 -4.33
N GLY A 194 -2.26 8.97 -5.20
CA GLY A 194 -3.37 8.10 -4.78
C GLY A 194 -2.87 6.80 -4.15
N THR A 195 -1.87 6.16 -4.75
CA THR A 195 -1.27 4.91 -4.23
C THR A 195 -0.55 5.13 -2.92
N VAL A 196 0.18 6.24 -2.75
CA VAL A 196 0.88 6.56 -1.49
C VAL A 196 -0.12 6.84 -0.37
N LEU A 197 -1.20 7.58 -0.63
CA LEU A 197 -2.25 7.80 0.38
C LEU A 197 -2.86 6.49 0.86
N ILE A 198 -3.23 5.61 -0.08
CA ILE A 198 -3.77 4.29 0.23
C ILE A 198 -2.72 3.45 0.99
N ALA A 199 -1.48 3.39 0.50
CA ALA A 199 -0.43 2.59 1.12
C ALA A 199 -0.09 3.04 2.54
N VAL A 200 0.00 4.35 2.79
CA VAL A 200 0.31 4.89 4.13
C VAL A 200 -0.80 4.57 5.13
N GLU A 201 -2.06 4.74 4.73
CA GLU A 201 -3.18 4.46 5.62
C GLU A 201 -3.35 2.96 5.85
N GLN A 202 -3.37 2.15 4.80
CA GLN A 202 -3.49 0.69 4.94
C GLN A 202 -2.27 0.10 5.63
N TYR A 203 -1.09 0.72 5.52
CA TYR A 203 0.05 0.33 6.33
C TYR A 203 -0.24 0.47 7.82
N ARG A 204 -0.92 1.55 8.24
CA ARG A 204 -1.28 1.76 9.64
C ARG A 204 -2.44 0.86 10.10
N LEU A 205 -3.48 0.74 9.27
CA LEU A 205 -4.75 0.09 9.63
C LEU A 205 -4.80 -1.42 9.39
N VAL A 206 -3.88 -1.97 8.60
CA VAL A 206 -3.95 -3.37 8.15
C VAL A 206 -2.62 -4.09 8.29
N ILE A 207 -1.52 -3.38 8.03
CA ILE A 207 -0.20 -4.00 8.04
C ILE A 207 0.41 -3.92 9.44
N ALA A 208 0.49 -2.73 10.03
CA ALA A 208 1.19 -2.48 11.29
C ALA A 208 0.32 -2.63 12.55
N GLU A 209 -1.00 -2.72 12.42
CA GLU A 209 -1.92 -2.95 13.56
C GLU A 209 -1.55 -4.26 14.26
N PRO A 210 -1.80 -4.43 15.59
CA PRO A 210 -1.45 -5.67 16.29
C PRO A 210 -1.98 -6.88 15.54
N ASP A 211 -3.25 -6.92 15.18
CA ASP A 211 -3.82 -8.06 14.45
C ASP A 211 -3.64 -7.95 12.92
N GLY A 212 -2.63 -7.19 12.48
CA GLY A 212 -2.33 -6.92 11.09
C GLY A 212 -1.51 -8.02 10.41
N VAL A 213 -1.55 -7.99 9.08
CA VAL A 213 -0.94 -9.02 8.21
C VAL A 213 0.60 -9.00 8.28
N ALA A 214 1.23 -7.93 8.81
CA ALA A 214 2.69 -7.91 8.96
C ALA A 214 3.22 -8.99 9.91
N ARG A 215 2.40 -9.48 10.84
CA ARG A 215 2.79 -10.59 11.71
C ARG A 215 3.06 -11.87 10.91
N ASP A 216 2.36 -12.08 9.80
CA ASP A 216 2.49 -13.26 8.95
C ASP A 216 3.67 -13.18 7.99
N PHE A 217 4.27 -11.99 7.83
CA PHE A 217 5.38 -11.76 6.94
C PHE A 217 6.70 -11.60 7.71
N ASP A 218 7.76 -12.17 7.15
CA ASP A 218 9.14 -11.88 7.53
C ASP A 218 9.91 -11.40 6.29
N LEU A 219 9.91 -10.09 6.06
CA LEU A 219 10.62 -9.49 4.93
C LEU A 219 12.14 -9.73 4.98
N ARG A 220 12.72 -9.91 6.18
CA ARG A 220 14.15 -10.20 6.32
C ARG A 220 14.48 -11.58 5.79
N SER A 221 13.52 -12.51 5.82
CA SER A 221 13.69 -13.84 5.23
C SER A 221 13.94 -13.77 3.72
N LEU A 222 13.40 -12.77 3.00
CA LEU A 222 13.65 -12.59 1.56
C LEU A 222 15.13 -12.32 1.25
N LEU A 223 15.91 -11.83 2.21
CA LEU A 223 17.34 -11.57 2.05
C LEU A 223 18.20 -12.82 2.29
N ARG A 224 17.62 -13.94 2.74
CA ARG A 224 18.33 -15.21 2.94
C ARG A 224 18.34 -16.05 1.66
N PHE A 225 19.39 -16.84 1.45
CA PHE A 225 19.41 -17.83 0.38
C PHE A 225 18.45 -18.98 0.72
N PRO A 226 17.60 -19.47 -0.22
CA PRO A 226 17.52 -19.15 -1.65
C PRO A 226 16.56 -17.99 -2.03
N ARG A 227 15.83 -17.40 -1.08
CA ARG A 227 14.79 -16.39 -1.34
C ARG A 227 15.34 -15.11 -1.98
N VAL A 228 16.58 -14.74 -1.67
CA VAL A 228 17.26 -13.58 -2.29
C VAL A 228 17.42 -13.75 -3.81
N LEU A 229 17.57 -15.00 -4.28
CA LEU A 229 17.66 -15.31 -5.70
C LEU A 229 16.30 -15.09 -6.38
N ALA A 230 15.19 -15.43 -5.72
CA ALA A 230 13.85 -15.13 -6.22
C ALA A 230 13.60 -13.63 -6.27
N LEU A 231 13.96 -12.88 -5.22
CA LEU A 231 13.86 -11.42 -5.18
C LEU A 231 14.64 -10.79 -6.34
N ALA A 232 15.90 -11.16 -6.51
CA ALA A 232 16.75 -10.68 -7.60
C ALA A 232 16.18 -11.07 -8.97
N GLY A 233 15.71 -12.31 -9.13
CA GLY A 233 15.09 -12.81 -10.36
C GLY A 233 13.84 -12.03 -10.74
N VAL A 234 12.93 -11.77 -9.79
CA VAL A 234 11.74 -10.94 -10.03
C VAL A 234 12.14 -9.50 -10.37
N GLY A 235 13.12 -8.93 -9.68
CA GLY A 235 13.66 -7.61 -10.01
C GLY A 235 14.18 -7.54 -11.45
N VAL A 236 14.96 -8.54 -11.89
CA VAL A 236 15.44 -8.67 -13.27
C VAL A 236 14.28 -8.81 -14.25
N CYS A 237 13.26 -9.61 -13.95
CA CYS A 237 12.06 -9.73 -14.79
C CYS A 237 11.33 -8.39 -14.94
N VAL A 238 11.14 -7.64 -13.85
CA VAL A 238 10.47 -6.32 -13.88
C VAL A 238 11.28 -5.33 -14.71
N VAL A 239 12.61 -5.27 -14.51
CA VAL A 239 13.48 -4.41 -15.33
C VAL A 239 13.44 -4.84 -16.80
N ALA A 240 13.41 -6.14 -17.09
CA ALA A 240 13.32 -6.65 -18.44
C ALA A 240 12.03 -6.26 -19.17
N LEU A 241 10.94 -5.96 -18.46
CA LEU A 241 9.71 -5.44 -19.08
C LEU A 241 9.89 -4.00 -19.62
N PHE A 242 10.84 -3.23 -19.10
CA PHE A 242 11.20 -1.91 -19.65
C PHE A 242 12.16 -1.97 -20.84
N LEU A 243 12.82 -3.12 -21.05
CA LEU A 243 13.73 -3.32 -22.18
C LEU A 243 12.94 -3.52 -23.48
N PRO A 244 13.58 -3.37 -24.66
CA PRO A 244 12.94 -3.65 -25.93
C PRO A 244 12.67 -5.16 -26.11
N TRP A 245 11.41 -5.51 -26.40
CA TRP A 245 10.96 -6.87 -26.74
C TRP A 245 10.78 -7.08 -28.24
N GLY A 246 10.69 -6.00 -29.01
CA GLY A 246 10.62 -6.07 -30.46
C GLY A 246 10.61 -4.70 -31.11
N LYS A 247 10.68 -4.70 -32.45
CA LYS A 247 10.46 -3.52 -33.27
C LYS A 247 9.05 -3.58 -33.87
N VAL A 248 8.38 -2.43 -33.93
CA VAL A 248 7.04 -2.26 -34.51
C VAL A 248 7.08 -1.00 -35.38
N THR A 249 6.29 -0.96 -36.45
CA THR A 249 6.10 0.29 -37.21
C THR A 249 5.37 1.33 -36.35
N ALA A 250 5.48 2.62 -36.66
CA ALA A 250 4.81 3.72 -35.95
C ALA A 250 3.29 3.54 -35.90
N ASP A 251 2.72 2.89 -36.91
CA ASP A 251 1.29 2.58 -36.98
C ASP A 251 0.88 1.36 -36.12
N GLY A 252 1.79 0.81 -35.31
CA GLY A 252 1.55 -0.35 -34.46
C GLY A 252 1.51 -1.70 -35.19
N SER A 253 1.62 -1.69 -36.52
CA SER A 253 1.63 -2.91 -37.34
C SER A 253 2.95 -3.70 -37.15
N PRO A 254 2.90 -5.05 -37.15
CA PRO A 254 4.12 -5.84 -37.16
C PRO A 254 4.93 -5.48 -38.41
N LEU A 255 6.26 -5.35 -38.28
CA LEU A 255 7.11 -5.20 -39.47
C LEU A 255 6.81 -6.37 -40.41
N PRO A 256 6.53 -6.13 -41.70
CA PRO A 256 6.26 -7.19 -42.64
C PRO A 256 7.51 -8.07 -42.76
N ASP A 257 7.43 -9.28 -42.21
CA ASP A 257 8.43 -10.33 -42.41
C ASP A 257 8.32 -10.80 -43.85
N ASN A 258 9.25 -10.36 -44.71
CA ASN A 258 9.50 -10.88 -46.07
C ASN A 258 8.21 -11.32 -46.80
N ALA A 259 7.18 -10.48 -46.80
CA ALA A 259 5.91 -10.85 -47.41
C ALA A 259 6.07 -10.89 -48.94
N PRO A 260 5.54 -11.93 -49.62
CA PRO A 260 5.50 -11.93 -51.08
C PRO A 260 4.68 -10.72 -51.54
N VAL A 261 5.19 -10.03 -52.56
CA VAL A 261 4.61 -8.78 -53.08
C VAL A 261 3.10 -8.96 -53.35
N PRO A 262 2.21 -8.23 -52.65
CA PRO A 262 0.80 -8.23 -52.98
C PRO A 262 0.65 -7.50 -54.32
N GLY A 263 0.45 -8.24 -55.39
CA GLY A 263 0.38 -7.69 -56.76
C GLY A 263 1.21 -8.42 -57.81
N GLY A 264 1.80 -9.58 -57.48
CA GLY A 264 2.39 -10.47 -58.48
C GLY A 264 1.36 -10.88 -59.53
N VAL A 265 1.29 -10.12 -60.62
CA VAL A 265 0.65 -10.50 -61.88
C VAL A 265 1.01 -11.96 -62.17
N ARG A 266 0.01 -12.82 -62.47
CA ARG A 266 0.22 -14.21 -62.91
C ARG A 266 1.33 -14.23 -63.97
N GLY A 267 2.54 -14.64 -63.59
CA GLY A 267 3.72 -14.67 -64.47
C GLY A 267 4.99 -13.97 -63.95
N ALA A 268 4.98 -13.29 -62.80
CA ALA A 268 6.21 -12.74 -62.23
C ALA A 268 7.16 -13.88 -61.75
N PRO A 269 8.45 -13.85 -62.11
CA PRO A 269 9.39 -14.93 -61.80
C PRO A 269 9.54 -15.11 -60.27
N PRO A 270 9.57 -16.36 -59.76
CA PRO A 270 9.55 -16.69 -58.33
C PRO A 270 10.81 -16.25 -57.55
N GLU A 271 11.78 -15.62 -58.21
CA GLU A 271 13.05 -15.18 -57.64
C GLU A 271 13.07 -13.71 -57.20
N LEU A 272 12.02 -12.94 -57.53
CA LEU A 272 11.84 -11.57 -57.01
C LEU A 272 11.30 -11.62 -55.57
N ARG A 273 12.10 -12.16 -54.66
CA ARG A 273 11.97 -11.85 -53.25
C ARG A 273 12.41 -10.40 -53.11
N VAL A 274 11.52 -9.55 -52.60
CA VAL A 274 11.95 -8.25 -52.09
C VAL A 274 12.89 -8.57 -50.95
N LEU A 275 14.21 -8.57 -51.21
CA LEU A 275 15.14 -8.30 -50.14
C LEU A 275 14.64 -6.98 -49.57
N PRO A 276 14.27 -6.92 -48.27
CA PRO A 276 14.02 -5.63 -47.66
C PRO A 276 15.31 -4.87 -47.86
N THR A 277 15.33 -3.98 -48.86
CA THR A 277 16.38 -3.00 -49.00
C THR A 277 16.21 -2.21 -47.73
N THR A 278 17.01 -2.52 -46.71
CA THR A 278 17.19 -1.67 -45.54
C THR A 278 17.45 -0.31 -46.14
N ARG A 279 16.41 0.54 -46.16
CA ARG A 279 16.62 1.90 -46.62
C ARG A 279 17.65 2.45 -45.65
N PRO A 280 18.53 3.37 -46.09
CA PRO A 280 19.44 4.04 -45.16
C PRO A 280 18.70 4.63 -43.94
N SER A 281 17.38 4.92 -44.06
CA SER A 281 16.48 5.31 -42.95
C SER A 281 16.18 4.23 -41.90
N ASP A 282 16.32 2.95 -42.24
CA ASP A 282 16.12 1.81 -41.34
C ASP A 282 17.41 1.42 -40.61
N ASP A 283 18.53 2.01 -41.02
CA ASP A 283 19.78 1.91 -40.29
C ASP A 283 19.60 2.57 -38.93
N SER A 284 20.06 1.91 -37.87
CA SER A 284 19.84 2.33 -36.48
C SER A 284 20.31 3.78 -36.23
N LEU A 285 21.28 4.25 -37.00
CA LEU A 285 21.83 5.61 -37.00
C LEU A 285 20.89 6.68 -37.59
N TYR A 286 19.98 6.33 -38.50
CA TYR A 286 19.00 7.25 -39.11
C TYR A 286 17.55 6.98 -38.69
N SER A 287 17.32 5.92 -37.89
CA SER A 287 15.99 5.45 -37.46
C SER A 287 15.21 6.41 -36.55
N LEU A 288 15.82 7.49 -36.04
CA LEU A 288 15.14 8.48 -35.20
C LEU A 288 13.94 9.16 -35.90
N GLY A 289 13.81 9.03 -37.23
CA GLY A 289 12.65 9.49 -38.01
C GLY A 289 12.01 8.41 -38.92
N GLY A 290 12.44 7.14 -38.83
CA GLY A 290 12.08 6.07 -39.78
C GLY A 290 10.76 5.35 -39.51
N GLY A 291 9.99 5.80 -38.52
CA GLY A 291 8.71 5.15 -38.19
C GLY A 291 8.85 3.73 -37.64
N VAL A 292 10.00 3.37 -37.04
CA VAL A 292 10.18 2.11 -36.32
C VAL A 292 10.37 2.41 -34.84
N ALA A 293 9.40 2.03 -34.03
CA ALA A 293 9.44 2.19 -32.58
C ALA A 293 9.86 0.87 -31.90
N SER A 294 10.69 0.96 -30.86
CA SER A 294 10.93 -0.17 -29.97
C SER A 294 9.72 -0.38 -29.08
N ARG A 295 9.14 -1.57 -29.12
CA ARG A 295 8.06 -1.99 -28.22
C ARG A 295 8.67 -2.53 -26.94
N SER A 296 8.26 -1.98 -25.80
CA SER A 296 8.66 -2.47 -24.48
C SER A 296 7.87 -3.75 -24.12
N GLY A 297 8.33 -4.47 -23.10
CA GLY A 297 7.60 -5.63 -22.57
C GLY A 297 6.25 -5.26 -21.96
N TRP A 298 6.13 -4.03 -21.43
CA TRP A 298 4.87 -3.49 -20.91
C TRP A 298 3.80 -3.22 -21.96
N ASP A 299 4.21 -3.13 -23.22
CA ASP A 299 3.29 -2.94 -24.34
C ASP A 299 2.76 -4.28 -24.87
N LEU A 300 3.29 -5.42 -24.41
CA LEU A 300 2.80 -6.74 -24.79
C LEU A 300 1.43 -7.00 -24.13
N PRO A 301 0.52 -7.71 -24.81
CA PRO A 301 -0.77 -8.04 -24.22
C PRO A 301 -0.57 -8.86 -22.95
N LEU A 302 -1.37 -8.55 -21.92
CA LEU A 302 -1.36 -9.25 -20.64
C LEU A 302 -0.02 -9.20 -19.89
N SER A 303 0.83 -8.18 -20.12
CA SER A 303 2.08 -7.98 -19.37
C SER A 303 1.88 -7.81 -17.86
N ASP A 304 0.66 -7.44 -17.43
CA ASP A 304 0.29 -7.39 -16.01
C ASP A 304 0.28 -8.77 -15.36
N LEU A 305 -0.05 -9.81 -16.13
CA LEU A 305 -0.16 -11.17 -15.63
C LEU A 305 1.18 -11.68 -15.07
N PRO A 306 2.30 -11.72 -15.82
CA PRO A 306 3.56 -12.19 -15.28
C PRO A 306 4.04 -11.33 -14.10
N LEU A 307 3.79 -10.01 -14.10
CA LEU A 307 4.11 -9.14 -12.96
C LEU A 307 3.41 -9.60 -11.69
N LEU A 308 2.07 -9.72 -11.74
CA LEU A 308 1.27 -10.09 -10.57
C LEU A 308 1.60 -11.49 -10.07
N VAL A 309 1.79 -12.41 -11.02
CA VAL A 309 2.16 -13.79 -10.72
C VAL A 309 3.54 -13.87 -10.07
N LEU A 310 4.55 -13.13 -10.56
CA LEU A 310 5.88 -13.07 -9.95
C LEU A 310 5.88 -12.38 -8.57
N LEU A 311 5.10 -11.31 -8.40
CA LEU A 311 4.93 -10.67 -7.10
C LEU A 311 4.25 -11.61 -6.10
N SER A 312 3.28 -12.42 -6.53
CA SER A 312 2.66 -13.44 -5.67
C SER A 312 3.69 -14.45 -5.16
N VAL A 313 4.69 -14.82 -5.97
CA VAL A 313 5.79 -15.68 -5.53
C VAL A 313 6.61 -15.02 -4.42
N LEU A 314 6.89 -13.71 -4.53
CA LEU A 314 7.60 -12.98 -3.46
C LEU A 314 6.77 -12.89 -2.18
N VAL A 315 5.47 -12.66 -2.29
CA VAL A 315 4.57 -12.66 -1.13
C VAL A 315 4.60 -14.03 -0.44
N LEU A 316 4.50 -15.12 -1.21
CA LEU A 316 4.61 -16.48 -0.67
C LEU A 316 5.97 -16.79 -0.04
N ALA A 317 7.05 -16.26 -0.62
CA ALA A 317 8.39 -16.39 -0.08
C ALA A 317 8.61 -15.56 1.19
N ALA A 318 7.88 -14.45 1.34
CA ALA A 318 7.93 -13.59 2.52
C ALA A 318 7.09 -14.11 3.69
N LEU A 319 6.13 -15.01 3.45
CA LEU A 319 5.31 -15.60 4.51
C LEU A 319 6.17 -16.40 5.49
N ARG A 320 5.86 -16.25 6.78
CA ARG A 320 6.47 -17.03 7.87
C ARG A 320 6.16 -18.52 7.71
N PRO A 321 7.06 -19.40 8.17
CA PRO A 321 6.83 -20.85 8.13
C PRO A 321 5.62 -21.27 8.98
N ASP A 322 5.31 -20.52 10.05
CA ASP A 322 4.23 -20.82 10.99
C ASP A 322 2.83 -20.65 10.41
N VAL A 323 2.70 -19.95 9.29
CA VAL A 323 1.40 -19.76 8.63
C VAL A 323 0.97 -21.08 8.00
N GLU A 324 -0.18 -21.61 8.41
CA GLU A 324 -0.74 -22.84 7.85
C GLU A 324 -0.95 -22.71 6.33
N ARG A 325 -0.32 -23.58 5.56
CA ARG A 325 -0.41 -23.58 4.10
C ARG A 325 -1.12 -24.84 3.61
N PRO A 326 -2.12 -24.70 2.73
CA PRO A 326 -2.65 -25.88 2.06
C PRO A 326 -1.55 -26.54 1.24
N ALA A 327 -1.52 -27.87 1.19
CA ALA A 327 -0.47 -28.63 0.50
C ALA A 327 -0.37 -28.35 -1.01
N LEU A 328 -1.39 -27.72 -1.61
CA LEU A 328 -1.36 -27.27 -3.01
C LEU A 328 -0.53 -25.98 -3.20
N LEU A 329 -0.39 -25.16 -2.16
CA LEU A 329 0.30 -23.86 -2.22
C LEU A 329 1.78 -24.01 -2.58
N ARG A 330 2.40 -25.15 -2.24
CA ARG A 330 3.80 -25.46 -2.58
C ARG A 330 4.07 -25.47 -4.08
N TRP A 331 3.05 -25.70 -4.90
CA TRP A 331 3.15 -25.74 -6.36
C TRP A 331 2.87 -24.38 -7.01
N VAL A 332 2.38 -23.39 -6.26
CA VAL A 332 2.04 -22.07 -6.79
C VAL A 332 3.25 -21.38 -7.43
N PRO A 333 4.46 -21.37 -6.82
CA PRO A 333 5.64 -20.81 -7.48
C PRO A 333 5.99 -21.47 -8.80
N VAL A 334 5.81 -22.80 -8.92
CA VAL A 334 6.07 -23.53 -10.16
C VAL A 334 5.05 -23.18 -11.23
N GLY A 335 3.77 -23.11 -10.87
CA GLY A 335 2.71 -22.63 -11.76
C GLY A 335 2.97 -21.19 -12.23
N ALA A 336 3.39 -20.33 -11.30
CA ALA A 336 3.71 -18.93 -11.57
C ALA A 336 4.83 -18.76 -12.61
N VAL A 337 5.91 -19.52 -12.44
CA VAL A 337 7.03 -19.55 -13.39
C VAL A 337 6.59 -20.11 -14.73
N SER A 338 5.77 -21.17 -14.74
CA SER A 338 5.29 -21.82 -15.97
C SER A 338 4.41 -20.88 -16.81
N VAL A 339 3.49 -20.15 -16.16
CA VAL A 339 2.62 -19.19 -16.84
C VAL A 339 3.43 -18.00 -17.37
N SER A 340 4.38 -17.50 -16.59
CA SER A 340 5.29 -16.42 -17.01
C SER A 340 6.19 -16.86 -18.17
N LEU A 341 6.65 -18.11 -18.17
CA LEU A 341 7.44 -18.70 -19.26
C LEU A 341 6.62 -18.81 -20.53
N LEU A 342 5.39 -19.33 -20.45
CA LEU A 342 4.50 -19.47 -21.60
C LEU A 342 4.16 -18.11 -22.21
N TRP A 343 3.91 -17.11 -21.36
CA TRP A 343 3.72 -15.72 -21.79
C TRP A 343 4.97 -15.17 -22.49
N ALA A 344 6.15 -15.36 -21.89
CA ALA A 344 7.40 -14.88 -22.48
C ALA A 344 7.67 -15.53 -23.84
N LEU A 345 7.50 -16.87 -23.94
CA LEU A 345 7.68 -17.65 -25.16
C LEU A 345 6.76 -17.21 -26.29
N ALA A 346 5.50 -16.85 -25.98
CA ALA A 346 4.58 -16.30 -26.97
C ALA A 346 5.04 -14.95 -27.55
N GLY A 347 5.89 -14.21 -26.81
CA GLY A 347 6.44 -12.91 -27.19
C GLY A 347 7.91 -12.92 -27.62
N VAL A 348 8.58 -14.08 -27.71
CA VAL A 348 10.02 -14.11 -28.00
C VAL A 348 10.29 -13.63 -29.42
N LYS A 349 10.97 -12.49 -29.51
CA LYS A 349 11.77 -12.09 -30.66
C LYS A 349 13.23 -12.00 -30.23
N LEU A 350 14.15 -12.03 -31.19
CA LEU A 350 15.59 -11.85 -30.94
C LEU A 350 15.85 -10.40 -30.48
N ALA A 351 15.58 -10.12 -29.21
CA ALA A 351 15.72 -8.84 -28.55
C ALA A 351 16.24 -9.04 -27.12
N VAL A 352 16.82 -7.99 -26.54
CA VAL A 352 17.49 -8.08 -25.22
C VAL A 352 16.50 -8.34 -24.09
N GLY A 353 15.28 -7.78 -24.16
CA GLY A 353 14.25 -7.91 -23.12
C GLY A 353 13.87 -9.37 -22.81
N PRO A 354 13.43 -10.18 -23.80
CA PRO A 354 13.09 -11.58 -23.59
C PRO A 354 14.20 -12.41 -22.94
N PHE A 355 15.46 -12.23 -23.36
CA PHE A 355 16.59 -12.97 -22.77
C PHE A 355 16.85 -12.57 -21.32
N ALA A 356 16.83 -11.27 -21.01
CA ALA A 356 16.95 -10.79 -19.64
C ALA A 356 15.80 -11.31 -18.76
N PHE A 357 14.58 -11.32 -19.30
CA PHE A 357 13.40 -11.85 -18.61
C PHE A 357 13.52 -13.34 -18.32
N LEU A 358 13.96 -14.15 -19.30
CA LEU A 358 14.18 -15.58 -19.12
C LEU A 358 15.29 -15.89 -18.11
N LEU A 359 16.34 -15.07 -18.06
CA LEU A 359 17.39 -15.19 -17.05
C LEU A 359 16.86 -14.93 -15.64
N GLY A 360 16.08 -13.85 -15.46
CA GLY A 360 15.39 -13.58 -14.20
C GLY A 360 14.41 -14.70 -13.83
N LEU A 361 13.67 -15.22 -14.81
CA LEU A 361 12.72 -16.30 -14.62
C LEU A 361 13.40 -17.62 -14.25
N GLY A 362 14.61 -17.89 -14.76
CA GLY A 362 15.42 -19.04 -14.38
C GLY A 362 15.82 -19.00 -12.90
N ALA A 363 16.17 -17.80 -12.39
CA ALA A 363 16.47 -17.59 -10.97
C ALA A 363 15.22 -17.83 -10.08
N VAL A 364 14.05 -17.31 -10.49
CA VAL A 364 12.78 -17.57 -9.79
C VAL A 364 12.37 -19.05 -9.90
N GLY A 365 12.61 -19.67 -11.05
CA GLY A 365 12.35 -21.09 -11.32
C GLY A 365 13.19 -22.02 -10.44
N PHE A 366 14.47 -21.69 -10.22
CA PHE A 366 15.33 -22.42 -9.30
C PHE A 366 14.75 -22.41 -7.88
N PHE A 367 14.33 -21.23 -7.39
CA PHE A 367 13.65 -21.11 -6.11
C PHE A 367 12.34 -21.92 -6.09
N ALA A 368 11.49 -21.77 -7.11
CA ALA A 368 10.20 -22.44 -7.19
C ALA A 368 10.30 -23.97 -7.12
N VAL A 369 11.28 -24.56 -7.83
CA VAL A 369 11.51 -26.02 -7.81
C VAL A 369 12.03 -26.46 -6.44
N ARG A 370 12.97 -25.72 -5.85
CA ARG A 370 13.52 -26.05 -4.52
C ARG A 370 12.43 -26.00 -3.44
N HIS A 371 11.57 -24.97 -3.51
CA HIS A 371 10.42 -24.80 -2.64
C HIS A 371 9.41 -25.95 -2.79
N ALA A 372 9.04 -26.30 -4.02
CA ALA A 372 8.11 -27.39 -4.29
C ALA A 372 8.61 -28.76 -3.81
N LEU A 373 9.94 -28.97 -3.84
CA LEU A 373 10.59 -30.19 -3.35
C LEU A 373 10.82 -30.21 -1.83
N GLY A 374 10.44 -29.15 -1.09
CA GLY A 374 10.62 -29.09 0.36
C GLY A 374 12.09 -29.00 0.81
N ARG A 375 13.01 -28.59 -0.06
CA ARG A 375 14.45 -28.50 0.25
C ARG A 375 14.85 -27.18 0.93
N ASP A 376 13.88 -26.39 1.35
CA ASP A 376 14.07 -25.08 1.97
C ASP A 376 14.19 -25.14 3.50
N GLU A 377 14.12 -26.33 4.11
CA GLU A 377 14.41 -26.55 5.53
C GLU A 377 15.81 -27.14 5.76
N PRO A 378 16.89 -26.32 5.76
CA PRO A 378 18.17 -26.75 6.27
C PRO A 378 18.36 -26.47 7.78
N GLU A 379 17.39 -25.87 8.48
CA GLU A 379 17.57 -25.45 9.89
C GLU A 379 17.15 -26.51 10.93
N GLY A 380 16.45 -27.58 10.55
CA GLY A 380 16.06 -28.67 11.47
C GLY A 380 17.01 -29.88 11.52
N LEU A 381 18.13 -29.83 10.80
CA LEU A 381 19.12 -30.91 10.72
C LEU A 381 20.48 -30.54 11.33
N LEU A 382 20.53 -29.46 12.11
CA LEU A 382 21.46 -29.51 13.23
C LEU A 382 20.96 -30.66 14.12
N PRO A 383 21.82 -31.61 14.51
CA PRO A 383 21.49 -32.48 15.64
C PRO A 383 20.89 -31.59 16.73
N PRO A 384 19.86 -32.04 17.48
CA PRO A 384 19.43 -31.29 18.66
C PRO A 384 20.70 -30.84 19.35
N GLU A 385 20.90 -29.53 19.53
CA GLU A 385 22.04 -29.04 20.29
C GLU A 385 21.99 -29.87 21.56
N ASP A 386 22.99 -30.76 21.72
CA ASP A 386 23.05 -31.67 22.85
C ASP A 386 22.75 -30.79 24.06
N ASP A 387 21.69 -31.15 24.81
CA ASP A 387 21.24 -30.40 25.98
C ASP A 387 22.49 -29.88 26.70
N PRO A 388 22.56 -28.57 27.02
CA PRO A 388 23.77 -27.95 27.54
C PRO A 388 24.31 -28.85 28.63
N TYR A 389 25.44 -29.52 28.35
CA TYR A 389 25.98 -30.63 29.14
C TYR A 389 25.70 -30.36 30.61
N ASP A 390 24.72 -31.06 31.17
CA ASP A 390 24.29 -30.86 32.55
C ASP A 390 25.24 -31.71 33.40
N PRO A 391 26.26 -31.10 34.04
CA PRO A 391 27.24 -31.84 34.82
C PRO A 391 26.58 -32.57 36.01
N ASP A 392 25.34 -32.22 36.35
CA ASP A 392 24.61 -32.81 37.47
C ASP A 392 23.93 -34.14 37.09
N GLN A 393 23.70 -34.43 35.79
CA GLN A 393 23.16 -35.73 35.35
C GLN A 393 24.14 -36.89 35.54
N ASP A 394 25.45 -36.63 35.44
CA ASP A 394 26.48 -37.65 35.68
C ASP A 394 26.63 -37.96 37.18
N LEU A 395 26.21 -37.06 38.08
CA LEU A 395 26.31 -37.25 39.53
C LEU A 395 25.19 -38.10 40.13
N GLU A 396 24.03 -38.20 39.47
CA GLU A 396 22.92 -39.05 39.95
C GLU A 396 23.10 -40.53 39.59
N THR A 397 24.01 -40.86 38.66
CA THR A 397 24.17 -42.24 38.17
C THR A 397 25.17 -43.07 39.00
N GLU A 398 25.88 -42.48 39.97
CA GLU A 398 26.88 -43.16 40.80
C GLU A 398 26.46 -43.47 42.25
N GLN A 399 25.18 -43.34 42.62
CA GLN A 399 24.71 -43.74 43.95
C GLN A 399 24.20 -45.20 44.03
N ASP A 400 25.06 -46.01 44.66
CA ASP A 400 24.82 -47.23 45.45
C ASP A 400 24.43 -48.55 44.76
N PRO A 401 25.42 -49.42 44.48
CA PRO A 401 25.25 -50.84 44.67
C PRO A 401 25.57 -51.20 46.13
N ALA A 402 24.49 -51.47 46.88
CA ALA A 402 24.45 -52.48 47.94
C ALA A 402 25.14 -52.15 49.29
N TYR A 403 24.34 -51.62 50.22
CA TYR A 403 24.37 -52.07 51.61
C TYR A 403 23.33 -53.19 51.79
N ARG A 404 23.79 -54.45 51.71
CA ARG A 404 23.10 -55.64 52.24
C ARG A 404 24.12 -56.44 53.04
N GLY A 405 24.00 -56.38 54.36
CA GLY A 405 24.80 -57.13 55.32
C GLY A 405 24.52 -56.66 56.74
#